data_AF-A0A6N3AXV2-F1
#
_entry.id   AF-A0A6N3AXV2-F1
#
_cell.length_a   1.000
_cell.length_b   1.000
_cell.length_c   1.000
_cell.angle_alpha   90.00
_cell.angle_beta   90.00
_cell.angle_gamma   90.00
#
_symmetry.space_group_name_H-M   'P 1'
#
loop_
_entity.id
_entity.type
_entity.pdbx_description
1 polymer ?
#
loop_
_entity_poly.entity_id
_entity_poly.type
_entity_poly.pdbx_seq_one_letter_code
_entity_poly.pdbx_strand_id
1 'polypeptide(L)'
;MSGGYEGIYKLISIDKENALYAYSGDNFSFPAEEKLADSLDGRLQINLSVLENNECFDCFKKGKVRVLKDCYYAEKNELGIDIFAFRAVLNILKRYDESKELPKDGHWVV
;
A
#
# COMPACT_ATOMS: atom_id res chain seq x y z
N MET A 1 19.33 -1.26 -16.35
CA MET A 1 18.26 -0.35 -15.91
C MET A 1 18.06 -0.60 -14.44
N SER A 2 18.14 0.42 -13.58
CA SER A 2 17.86 0.27 -12.15
C SER A 2 16.39 -0.16 -11.98
N GLY A 3 16.15 -1.29 -11.33
CA GLY A 3 14.80 -1.77 -11.03
C GLY A 3 14.13 -0.82 -10.04
N GLY A 4 13.12 -0.11 -10.51
CA GLY A 4 12.29 0.75 -9.67
C GLY A 4 10.88 0.20 -9.60
N TYR A 5 10.10 0.73 -8.67
CA TYR A 5 8.72 0.33 -8.45
C TYR A 5 7.81 1.52 -8.68
N GLU A 6 6.73 1.29 -9.40
CA GLU A 6 5.62 2.23 -9.51
C GLU A 6 4.40 1.62 -8.87
N GLY A 7 3.65 2.39 -8.09
CA GLY A 7 2.47 1.86 -7.43
C GLY A 7 1.41 2.92 -7.21
N ILE A 8 0.17 2.43 -7.12
CA ILE A 8 -1.01 3.23 -6.83
C ILE A 8 -1.84 2.60 -5.71
N TYR A 9 -2.58 3.44 -4.98
CA TYR A 9 -3.62 2.98 -4.08
C TYR A 9 -4.83 3.90 -4.14
N LYS A 10 -5.96 3.35 -3.71
CA LYS A 10 -7.22 4.08 -3.58
C LYS A 10 -7.99 3.59 -2.37
N LEU A 11 -8.45 4.53 -1.55
CA LEU A 11 -9.36 4.28 -0.45
C LEU A 11 -10.71 3.84 -1.01
N ILE A 12 -11.16 2.66 -0.57
CA ILE A 12 -12.45 2.08 -0.96
C ILE A 12 -13.53 2.50 0.04
N SER A 13 -13.24 2.32 1.33
CA SER A 13 -14.20 2.55 2.40
C SER A 13 -13.49 2.77 3.73
N ILE A 14 -14.19 3.40 4.65
CA ILE A 14 -13.79 3.55 6.05
C ILE A 14 -14.89 2.90 6.89
N ASP A 15 -14.50 2.01 7.80
CA ASP A 15 -15.35 1.55 8.90
C ASP A 15 -14.91 2.22 10.22
N LYS A 16 -15.52 1.85 11.35
CA LYS A 16 -15.29 2.51 12.65
C LYS A 16 -13.82 2.65 13.01
N GLU A 17 -13.00 1.64 12.71
CA GLU A 17 -11.61 1.58 13.17
C GLU A 17 -10.63 1.32 12.03
N ASN A 18 -11.10 1.03 10.81
CA ASN A 18 -10.24 0.61 9.72
C ASN A 18 -10.56 1.34 8.42
N ALA A 19 -9.52 1.64 7.67
CA ALA A 19 -9.59 2.05 6.28
C ALA A 19 -9.25 0.86 5.38
N LEU A 20 -10.08 0.65 4.35
CA LEU A 20 -9.85 -0.35 3.32
C LEU A 20 -9.34 0.33 2.05
N TYR A 21 -8.17 -0.10 1.59
CA TYR A 21 -7.53 0.37 0.37
C TYR A 21 -7.49 -0.74 -0.68
N ALA A 22 -7.71 -0.35 -1.93
CA ALA A 22 -7.21 -1.10 -3.07
C ALA A 22 -5.82 -0.58 -3.41
N TYR A 23 -4.95 -1.46 -3.88
CA TYR A 23 -3.63 -1.08 -4.36
C TYR A 23 -3.19 -2.00 -5.51
N SER A 24 -2.25 -1.51 -6.29
CA SER A 24 -1.57 -2.24 -7.37
C SER A 24 -0.24 -1.55 -7.67
N GLY A 25 0.60 -2.19 -8.45
CA GLY A 25 1.87 -1.63 -8.86
C GLY A 25 2.62 -2.53 -9.81
N ASP A 26 3.72 -2.00 -10.32
CA ASP A 26 4.60 -2.63 -11.29
C ASP A 26 6.08 -2.44 -10.90
N ASN A 27 6.91 -3.37 -11.35
CA ASN A 27 8.35 -3.35 -11.18
C ASN A 27 8.96 -3.11 -12.56
N PHE A 28 9.81 -2.09 -12.74
CA PHE A 28 10.46 -1.74 -14.02
C PHE A 28 11.35 -2.86 -14.61
N SER A 29 11.47 -4.00 -13.92
CA SER A 29 12.07 -5.23 -14.41
C SER A 29 11.13 -6.06 -15.30
N PHE A 30 9.82 -5.83 -15.22
CA PHE A 30 8.80 -6.36 -16.11
C PHE A 30 8.15 -5.17 -16.83
N PRO A 31 8.03 -5.17 -18.17
CA PRO A 31 7.42 -4.05 -18.86
C PRO A 31 5.96 -3.91 -18.42
N ALA A 32 5.59 -2.69 -18.04
CA ALA A 32 4.23 -2.31 -17.69
C ALA A 32 3.25 -2.72 -18.80
N GLU A 33 2.52 -3.81 -18.58
CA GLU A 33 1.19 -3.89 -19.17
C GLU A 33 0.37 -2.84 -18.42
N GLU A 34 0.36 -1.59 -18.92
CA GLU A 34 -0.24 -0.40 -18.27
C GLU A 34 -1.62 -0.67 -17.63
N LYS A 35 -2.40 -1.60 -18.20
CA LYS A 35 -3.73 -1.96 -17.69
C LYS A 35 -3.73 -2.79 -16.40
N LEU A 36 -2.66 -3.54 -16.12
CA LEU A 36 -2.54 -4.38 -14.93
C LEU A 36 -2.00 -3.60 -13.73
N ALA A 37 -1.11 -2.63 -13.95
CA ALA A 37 -0.61 -1.73 -12.91
C ALA A 37 -1.74 -0.85 -12.31
N ASP A 38 -2.75 -0.52 -13.11
CA ASP A 38 -3.96 0.23 -12.69
C ASP A 38 -5.13 -0.66 -12.21
N SER A 39 -4.91 -1.98 -12.12
CA SER A 39 -6.00 -2.93 -11.83
C SER A 39 -6.61 -2.78 -10.44
N LEU A 40 -5.89 -2.16 -9.49
CA LEU A 40 -6.32 -1.99 -8.10
C LEU A 40 -6.89 -3.30 -7.54
N ASP A 41 -6.15 -4.39 -7.73
CA ASP A 41 -6.62 -5.76 -7.49
C ASP A 41 -6.18 -6.30 -6.12
N GLY A 42 -5.15 -5.71 -5.51
CA GLY A 42 -4.73 -5.94 -4.14
C GLY A 42 -5.67 -5.27 -3.12
N ARG A 43 -5.76 -5.82 -1.91
CA ARG A 43 -6.60 -5.31 -0.82
C ARG A 43 -5.79 -5.18 0.46
N LEU A 44 -5.83 -4.01 1.04
CA LEU A 44 -5.08 -3.63 2.24
C LEU A 44 -6.02 -3.01 3.25
N GLN A 45 -6.00 -3.49 4.48
CA GLN A 45 -6.71 -2.89 5.59
C GLN A 45 -5.71 -2.25 6.56
N ILE A 46 -5.96 -1.00 6.92
CA ILE A 46 -5.17 -0.23 7.88
C ILE A 46 -6.08 0.18 9.03
N ASN A 47 -5.72 -0.19 10.26
CA ASN A 47 -6.38 0.34 11.44
C ASN A 47 -6.01 1.82 11.61
N LEU A 48 -7.02 2.68 11.81
CA LEU A 48 -6.85 4.13 11.90
C LEU A 48 -5.92 4.55 13.05
N SER A 49 -5.80 3.75 14.11
CA SER A 49 -4.84 4.02 15.20
C SER A 49 -3.38 4.03 14.75
N VAL A 50 -3.07 3.49 13.56
CA VAL A 50 -1.71 3.46 13.01
C VAL A 50 -1.31 4.82 12.46
N LEU A 51 -2.27 5.63 12.04
CA LEU A 51 -2.01 6.94 11.43
C LEU A 51 -1.36 7.92 12.42
N GLU A 52 -1.56 7.71 13.72
CA GLU A 52 -0.97 8.54 14.79
C GLU A 52 0.36 7.96 15.33
N ASN A 53 0.77 6.76 14.88
CA ASN A 53 1.93 6.05 15.41
C ASN A 53 2.82 5.54 14.26
N ASN A 54 3.87 6.30 13.94
CA ASN A 54 4.62 6.25 12.67
C ASN A 54 5.51 5.01 12.45
N GLU A 55 5.56 4.05 13.38
CA GLU A 55 6.40 2.84 13.24
C GLU A 55 5.72 1.78 12.35
N CYS A 56 5.78 1.97 11.03
CA CYS A 56 5.11 1.16 10.02
C CYS A 56 5.40 -0.36 10.10
N PHE A 57 6.65 -0.75 10.37
CA PHE A 57 7.05 -2.17 10.39
C PHE A 57 6.37 -2.97 11.51
N ASP A 58 6.19 -2.36 12.67
CA ASP A 58 5.52 -2.99 13.80
C ASP A 58 4.01 -3.16 13.57
N CYS A 59 3.43 -2.36 12.69
CA CYS A 59 1.99 -2.36 12.44
C CYS A 59 1.51 -3.60 11.68
N PHE A 60 2.34 -4.15 10.79
CA PHE A 60 2.08 -5.43 10.14
C PHE A 60 2.19 -6.60 11.13
N LYS A 61 3.25 -6.64 11.94
CA LYS A 61 3.45 -7.70 12.96
C LYS A 61 2.36 -7.69 14.04
N LYS A 62 1.93 -6.52 14.47
CA LYS A 62 0.87 -6.33 15.48
C LYS A 62 -0.55 -6.49 14.91
N GLY A 63 -0.69 -6.81 13.62
CA GLY A 63 -1.98 -7.04 12.95
C GLY A 63 -2.83 -5.78 12.75
N LYS A 64 -2.26 -4.60 12.99
CA LYS A 64 -2.94 -3.31 12.76
C LYS A 64 -2.97 -2.93 11.27
N VAL A 65 -2.11 -3.54 10.47
CA VAL A 65 -2.14 -3.48 9.02
C VAL A 65 -2.20 -4.91 8.48
N ARG A 66 -3.14 -5.18 7.57
CA ARG A 66 -3.38 -6.50 7.01
C ARG A 66 -3.51 -6.44 5.50
N VAL A 67 -2.68 -7.22 4.82
CA VAL A 67 -2.89 -7.51 3.39
C VAL A 67 -3.98 -8.58 3.31
N LEU A 68 -5.15 -8.19 2.82
CA LEU A 68 -6.30 -9.09 2.66
C LEU A 68 -6.22 -9.88 1.36
N LYS A 69 -5.60 -9.29 0.34
CA LYS A 69 -5.35 -9.90 -0.96
C LYS A 69 -4.12 -9.25 -1.58
N ASP A 70 -3.19 -10.06 -2.06
CA ASP A 70 -2.03 -9.60 -2.81
C ASP A 70 -2.44 -9.07 -4.20
N CYS A 71 -1.68 -8.12 -4.74
CA CYS A 71 -1.86 -7.70 -6.13
C CYS A 71 -1.25 -8.73 -7.11
N TYR A 72 -1.61 -8.65 -8.38
CA TYR A 72 -1.15 -9.61 -9.40
C TYR A 72 0.38 -9.72 -9.49
N TYR A 73 1.09 -8.59 -9.40
CA TYR A 73 2.54 -8.51 -9.45
C TYR A 73 3.21 -8.57 -8.07
N ALA A 74 2.54 -9.12 -7.07
CA ALA A 74 3.04 -9.13 -5.70
C ALA A 74 4.39 -9.87 -5.58
N GLU A 75 5.46 -9.10 -5.42
CA GLU A 75 6.74 -9.58 -4.92
C GLU A 75 6.73 -9.54 -3.40
N LYS A 76 7.11 -10.64 -2.75
CA LYS A 76 7.13 -10.73 -1.29
C LYS A 76 8.46 -10.26 -0.73
N ASN A 77 8.43 -9.38 0.26
CA ASN A 77 9.62 -9.04 1.04
C ASN A 77 10.01 -10.19 2.00
N GLU A 78 11.10 -10.01 2.75
CA GLU A 78 11.61 -11.00 3.71
C GLU A 78 10.60 -11.41 4.81
N LEU A 79 9.54 -10.61 5.01
CA LEU A 79 8.47 -10.85 5.97
C LEU A 79 7.26 -11.56 5.33
N GLY A 80 7.32 -11.92 4.04
CA GLY A 80 6.20 -12.51 3.30
C GLY A 80 5.10 -11.51 2.92
N ILE A 81 5.36 -10.21 3.06
CA ILE A 81 4.41 -9.13 2.75
C ILE A 81 4.62 -8.67 1.32
N ASP A 82 3.53 -8.46 0.58
CA ASP A 82 3.54 -7.83 -0.73
C ASP A 82 4.23 -6.46 -0.67
N ILE A 83 5.29 -6.28 -1.47
CA ILE A 83 6.12 -5.08 -1.46
C ILE A 83 5.32 -3.83 -1.85
N PHE A 84 4.33 -3.95 -2.74
CA PHE A 84 3.48 -2.83 -3.12
C PHE A 84 2.54 -2.46 -1.97
N ALA A 85 2.00 -3.45 -1.25
CA ALA A 85 1.21 -3.19 -0.05
C ALA A 85 2.04 -2.45 1.01
N PHE A 86 3.27 -2.92 1.25
CA PHE A 86 4.18 -2.31 2.21
C PHE A 86 4.50 -0.86 1.85
N ARG A 87 4.80 -0.59 0.57
CA ARG A 87 5.09 0.76 0.07
C ARG A 87 3.86 1.67 0.07
N ALA A 88 2.67 1.13 -0.24
CA ALA A 88 1.42 1.86 -0.15
C ALA A 88 1.19 2.37 1.28
N VAL A 89 1.40 1.53 2.30
CA VAL A 89 1.28 1.94 3.71
C VAL A 89 2.26 3.05 4.05
N LEU A 90 3.54 2.91 3.68
CA LEU A 90 4.52 3.98 3.92
C LEU A 90 4.12 5.31 3.29
N ASN A 91 3.61 5.27 2.06
CA ASN A 91 3.13 6.48 1.37
C ASN A 91 1.88 7.07 2.04
N ILE A 92 0.92 6.25 2.45
CA ILE A 92 -0.29 6.67 3.17
C ILE A 92 0.09 7.36 4.49
N LEU A 93 0.96 6.73 5.29
CA LEU A 93 1.40 7.28 6.58
C LEU A 93 2.14 8.60 6.40
N LYS A 94 3.06 8.67 5.43
CA LYS A 94 3.78 9.91 5.13
C LYS A 94 2.81 11.04 4.75
N ARG A 95 1.87 10.77 3.84
CA ARG A 95 0.90 11.79 3.40
C ARG A 95 -0.05 12.20 4.51
N TYR A 96 -0.48 11.27 5.35
CA TYR A 96 -1.27 11.59 6.53
C TYR A 96 -0.47 12.46 7.51
N ASP A 97 0.82 12.20 7.71
CA ASP A 97 1.66 13.01 8.59
C ASP A 97 1.75 14.47 8.10
N GLU A 98 1.84 14.66 6.78
CA GLU A 98 1.91 15.97 6.12
C GLU A 98 0.57 16.74 6.13
N SER A 99 -0.55 16.07 5.86
CA SER A 99 -1.86 16.75 5.72
C SER A 99 -2.76 16.66 6.95
N LYS A 100 -2.52 15.70 7.84
CA LYS A 100 -3.44 15.24 8.90
C LYS A 100 -4.81 14.81 8.37
N GLU A 101 -4.90 14.49 7.08
CA GLU A 101 -6.09 13.98 6.42
C GLU A 101 -5.82 12.60 5.82
N LEU A 102 -6.78 11.68 5.94
CA LEU A 102 -6.66 10.33 5.38
C LEU A 102 -6.54 10.40 3.85
N PRO A 103 -5.42 9.93 3.24
CA PRO A 103 -5.25 9.95 1.80
C PRO A 103 -6.31 9.08 1.11
N LYS A 104 -7.04 9.68 0.15
CA LYS A 104 -8.09 8.97 -0.62
C LYS A 104 -7.54 8.17 -1.78
N ASP A 105 -6.41 8.58 -2.32
CA ASP A 105 -5.68 7.91 -3.38
C ASP A 105 -4.21 8.32 -3.28
N GLY A 106 -3.35 7.65 -4.03
CA GLY A 106 -1.96 8.04 -4.16
C GLY A 106 -1.23 7.25 -5.22
N HIS A 107 -0.13 7.85 -5.66
CA HIS A 107 0.79 7.32 -6.63
C HIS A 107 2.21 7.55 -6.11
N TRP A 108 3.08 6.57 -6.30
CA TRP A 108 4.48 6.69 -5.93
C TRP A 108 5.36 5.96 -6.94
N VAL A 109 6.57 6.49 -7.10
CA VAL A 109 7.64 5.90 -7.91
C VAL A 109 8.90 5.88 -7.07
N VAL A 110 9.62 4.75 -7.06
CA VAL A 110 10.88 4.54 -6.32
C VAL A 110 11.95 4.05 -7.28
#